data_AF-A0A7X7CCD7-F1
#
_entry.id   AF-A0A7X7CCD7-F1
#
_cell.length_a   1.000
_cell.length_b   1.000
_cell.length_c   1.000
_cell.angle_alpha   90.00
_cell.angle_beta   90.00
_cell.angle_gamma   90.00
#
_symmetry.space_group_name_H-M   'P 1'
#
loop_
_entity.id
_entity.type
_entity.pdbx_description
1 polymer ?
#
loop_
_entity_poly.entity_id
_entity_poly.type
_entity_poly.pdbx_seq_one_letter_code
_entity_poly.pdbx_strand_id
1 'polypeptide(L)' 'MDISIGIRNVSRELSLEIDGEPSAVTEIVTAAISGGTALTLSDAKGRTVVVPPDALGYVIVGDAEERRVGFAL' A
#
# COMPACT_ATOMS: atom_id res chain seq x y z
N MET A 1 -0.47 -1.54 9.96
CA MET A 1 -0.95 -2.35 8.82
C MET A 1 0.06 -2.21 7.68
N ASP A 2 0.26 -3.25 6.89
CA ASP A 2 1.21 -3.22 5.77
C ASP A 2 0.49 -3.04 4.42
N ILE A 3 1.02 -2.13 3.62
CA ILE A 3 0.50 -1.82 2.30
C ILE A 3 1.61 -2.03 1.30
N SER A 4 1.30 -2.73 0.22
CA SER A 4 2.23 -3.03 -0.84
C SER A 4 1.70 -2.49 -2.16
N ILE A 5 2.49 -1.65 -2.81
CA ILE A 5 2.08 -0.89 -4.00
C ILE A 5 2.97 -1.32 -5.17
N GLY A 6 2.34 -1.93 -6.18
CA GLY A 6 2.96 -2.19 -7.46
C GLY A 6 2.92 -0.96 -8.35
N ILE A 7 4.08 -0.52 -8.84
CA ILE A 7 4.19 0.61 -9.77
C ILE A 7 4.47 0.08 -11.18
N ARG A 8 3.73 0.58 -12.17
CA ARG A 8 3.91 0.24 -13.58
C ARG A 8 5.29 0.67 -14.04
N ASN A 9 5.94 -0.18 -14.84
CA ASN A 9 7.29 0.04 -15.37
C ASN A 9 8.40 0.11 -14.29
N VAL A 10 8.11 -0.36 -13.07
CA VAL A 10 9.09 -0.46 -11.99
C VAL A 10 9.15 -1.92 -11.54
N SER A 11 10.37 -2.48 -11.45
CA SER A 11 10.60 -3.88 -11.11
C SER A 11 10.42 -4.18 -9.61
N ARG A 12 10.29 -3.14 -8.80
CA ARG A 12 10.21 -3.20 -7.33
C ARG A 12 8.85 -2.72 -6.87
N GLU A 13 8.30 -3.43 -5.90
CA GLU A 13 7.14 -3.01 -5.15
C GLU A 13 7.55 -2.04 -4.03
N LEU A 14 6.64 -1.14 -3.66
CA LEU A 14 6.80 -0.25 -2.53
C LEU A 14 5.97 -0.75 -1.35
N SER A 15 6.63 -1.19 -0.28
CA SER A 15 5.98 -1.57 0.97
C SER A 15 6.03 -0.42 1.98
N LEU A 16 4.87 -0.10 2.56
CA LEU A 16 4.65 0.97 3.53
C LEU A 16 3.87 0.41 4.72
N GLU A 17 4.25 0.83 5.91
CA GLU A 17 3.52 0.55 7.15
C GLU A 17 2.67 1.78 7.46
N ILE A 18 1.35 1.64 7.36
CA ILE A 18 0.39 2.72 7.60
C ILE A 18 -0.37 2.44 8.90
N ASP A 19 -0.54 3.48 9.71
CA ASP A 19 -1.45 3.49 10.84
C ASP A 19 -2.88 3.78 10.37
N GLY A 20 -3.78 2.81 10.48
CA GLY A 20 -5.18 2.97 10.09
C GLY A 20 -5.91 1.66 9.85
N GLU A 21 -7.22 1.78 9.64
CA GLU A 21 -8.11 0.66 9.28
C GLU A 21 -7.99 0.31 7.78
N PRO A 22 -8.02 -0.98 7.40
CA PRO A 22 -7.92 -1.43 6.01
C PRO A 22 -9.03 -0.87 5.12
N SER A 23 -10.24 -0.73 5.66
CA SER A 23 -11.40 -0.16 4.97
C SER A 23 -11.17 1.31 4.58
N ALA A 24 -10.69 2.13 5.52
CA ALA A 24 -10.40 3.54 5.31
C ALA A 24 -9.30 3.74 4.25
N VAL A 25 -8.24 2.93 4.28
CA VAL A 25 -7.18 3.04 3.27
C VAL A 25 -7.66 2.61 1.90
N THR A 26 -8.45 1.54 1.82
CA THR A 26 -9.05 1.09 0.55
C THR A 26 -9.91 2.17 -0.08
N GLU A 27 -10.68 2.91 0.73
CA GLU A 27 -11.50 4.02 0.26
C GLU A 27 -10.64 5.18 -0.28
N ILE A 28 -9.58 5.57 0.44
CA ILE A 28 -8.62 6.60 -0.01
C ILE A 28 -7.97 6.21 -1.34
N VAL A 29 -7.54 4.96 -1.47
CA VAL A 29 -6.91 4.44 -2.70
C VAL A 29 -7.92 4.47 -3.85
N THR A 30 -9.15 4.01 -3.62
CA THR A 30 -10.20 3.98 -4.64
C THR A 30 -10.60 5.40 -5.08
N ALA A 31 -10.66 6.34 -4.13
CA ALA A 31 -10.95 7.75 -4.41
C ALA A 31 -9.83 8.40 -5.24
N ALA A 32 -8.56 8.13 -4.93
CA ALA A 32 -7.42 8.64 -5.70
C ALA A 32 -7.43 8.11 -7.15
N ILE A 33 -7.69 6.82 -7.32
CA ILE A 33 -7.79 6.18 -8.64
C ILE A 33 -8.97 6.76 -9.43
N SER A 34 -10.16 6.82 -8.83
CA SER A 34 -11.38 7.30 -9.50
C SER A 34 -11.32 8.80 -9.81
N GLY A 35 -10.68 9.59 -8.94
CA GLY A 35 -10.50 11.02 -9.11
C GLY A 35 -9.34 11.39 -10.05
N GLY A 36 -8.51 10.43 -10.46
CA GLY A 36 -7.30 10.70 -11.24
C GLY A 36 -6.31 11.61 -10.49
N THR A 37 -6.30 11.53 -9.16
CA THR A 37 -5.40 12.31 -8.31
C THR A 37 -4.26 11.46 -7.78
N ALA A 38 -3.16 12.10 -7.39
CA ALA A 38 -2.04 11.38 -6.82
C ALA A 38 -2.41 10.76 -5.47
N LEU A 39 -2.10 9.47 -5.31
CA LEU A 39 -2.24 8.75 -4.05
C LEU A 39 -1.13 9.20 -3.11
N THR A 40 -1.51 9.86 -2.02
CA THR A 40 -0.58 10.29 -0.98
C THR A 40 -0.78 9.45 0.27
N LEU A 41 0.26 8.75 0.71
CA LEU A 41 0.25 7.90 1.89
C LEU A 41 1.39 8.29 2.83
N SER A 42 1.11 8.31 4.13
CA SER A 42 2.10 8.62 5.17
C SER A 42 2.38 7.37 5.98
N ASP A 43 3.62 6.92 5.92
CA ASP A 43 4.16 5.78 6.67
C ASP A 43 4.32 6.13 8.16
N ALA A 44 4.21 5.14 9.04
CA ALA A 44 4.40 5.27 10.49
C ALA A 44 5.76 5.88 10.88
N LYS A 45 6.76 5.75 10.00
CA LYS A 45 8.11 6.32 10.17
C LYS A 45 8.23 7.80 9.74
N GLY A 46 7.10 8.46 9.45
CA GLY A 46 7.06 9.86 9.02
C GLY A 46 7.48 10.09 7.57
N ARG A 47 7.53 9.03 6.75
CA ARG A 47 7.78 9.16 5.31
C ARG A 47 6.46 9.39 4.59
N THR A 48 6.37 10.45 3.80
CA THR A 48 5.24 10.66 2.90
C THR A 48 5.62 10.20 1.50
N VAL A 49 4.79 9.34 0.93
CA VAL A 49 4.93 8.83 -0.43
C VAL A 49 3.79 9.38 -1.26
N VAL A 50 4.13 9.89 -2.44
CA VAL A 50 3.16 10.35 -3.44
C VAL A 50 3.33 9.50 -4.68
N VAL A 51 2.25 8.83 -5.10
CA VAL A 51 2.23 7.96 -6.28
C VAL A 51 1.23 8.53 -7.30
N PRO A 52 1.65 8.84 -8.54
CA PRO A 52 0.75 9.26 -9.59
C PRO A 52 -0.26 8.16 -9.95
N PRO A 53 -1.51 8.50 -10.30
CA PRO A 53 -2.54 7.51 -10.61
C PRO A 53 -2.19 6.65 -11.83
N ASP A 54 -1.59 7.24 -12.87
CA ASP A 54 -1.16 6.52 -14.08
C ASP A 54 -0.04 5.50 -13.82
N ALA A 55 0.72 5.70 -12.74
CA ALA A 55 1.82 4.84 -12.36
C ALA A 55 1.37 3.66 -11.49
N LEU A 56 0.15 3.69 -10.93
CA LEU A 56 -0.37 2.60 -10.11
C LEU A 56 -0.64 1.36 -10.97
N GLY A 57 -0.01 0.24 -10.61
CA GLY A 57 -0.30 -1.07 -11.18
C GLY A 57 -1.33 -1.82 -10.35
N TYR A 58 -1.06 -1.94 -9.05
CA TYR A 58 -1.95 -2.56 -8.08
C TYR A 58 -1.63 -2.06 -6.66
N VAL A 59 -2.57 -2.22 -5.74
CA VAL A 59 -2.39 -1.96 -4.31
C VAL A 59 -2.91 -3.16 -3.53
N ILE A 60 -2.06 -3.73 -2.68
CA ILE A 60 -2.40 -4.79 -1.74
C ILE A 60 -2.49 -4.13 -0.36
N VAL A 61 -3.67 -4.20 0.23
CA VAL A 61 -3.93 -3.77 1.61
C VAL A 61 -4.03 -5.05 2.44
N GLY A 62 -3.00 -5.32 3.25
CA GLY A 62 -2.92 -6.54 4.06
C GLY A 62 -2.68 -6.20 5.52
N ASP A 63 -3.28 -6.98 6.42
CA ASP A 63 -2.68 -7.15 7.74
C ASP A 63 -1.51 -8.10 7.52
N ALA A 64 -0.28 -7.65 7.79
CA ALA A 64 0.93 -8.42 7.48
C ALA A 64 0.72 -9.87 7.88
N GLU A 65 0.79 -10.79 6.90
CA GLU A 65 0.63 -12.21 7.16
C GLU A 65 1.49 -12.58 8.37
N GLU A 66 0.82 -13.02 9.43
CA GLU A 66 1.39 -13.77 10.54
C GLU A 66 2.26 -14.85 9.89
N ARG A 67 3.58 -14.62 9.84
CA ARG A 67 4.52 -15.67 9.41
C ARG A 67 4.40 -16.77 10.44
N ARG A 68 3.52 -17.73 10.20
CA ARG A 68 3.54 -19.01 10.91
C ARG A 68 4.82 -19.70 10.48
N VAL A 69 5.88 -19.47 11.24
CA VAL A 69 7.09 -20.30 11.19
C VAL A 69 6.66 -21.71 11.59
N GLY A 70 6.42 -22.53 10.57
CA GLY A 70 6.22 -23.96 10.74
C GLY A 70 7.54 -24.59 11.15
N PHE A 71 7.79 -24.67 12.46
CA PHE A 71 8.70 -25.69 12.97
C PHE A 71 7.96 -27.03 12.85
N ALA A 72 7.98 -27.60 11.64
CA ALA A 72 7.71 -29.03 11.48
C ALA A 72 8.92 -29.76 12.05
N LEU A 73 8.75 -30.33 13.23
CA LEU A 73 9.62 -31.36 13.79
C LEU A 73 9.14 -32.73 13.32
#